data_AF-C8PNP0-F1
#
_entry.id   AF-C8PNP0-F1
#
_cell.length_a   1.000
_cell.length_b   1.000
_cell.length_c   1.000
_cell.angle_alpha   90.00
_cell.angle_beta   90.00
_cell.angle_gamma   90.00
#
_symmetry.space_group_name_H-M   'P 1'
#
loop_
_entity.id
_entity.type
_entity.pdbx_description
1 polymer ?
#
loop_
_entity_poly.entity_id
_entity_poly.type
_entity_poly.pdbx_seq_one_letter_code
_entity_poly.pdbx_strand_id
1 'polypeptide(L)'
;MFAVGDGNHSLAAAKSVWERYKQKSGGMLLENGFFSIPKSIENHPLRYALVEIVNLYDSGLTFEPIHRVLFNTDAKKLIHFVQEKLGGSTFKCKDKEELIQKVEASTSSFGFVSRTEGLICVETKLTCLAVSALQPVLDEFIDSEKQIDYVHGAADAINLAERDGVVSVILPPISKISFFSTIAEYGSLPRKSFSMGEASEKRFYLECRKLAID
;
A
#
# COMPACT_ATOMS: atom_id res chain seq x y z
N MET A 1 -0.35 -19.67 -2.18
CA MET A 1 0.55 -18.50 -2.15
C MET A 1 0.39 -17.84 -0.79
N PHE A 2 1.48 -17.46 -0.12
CA PHE A 2 1.42 -16.63 1.09
C PHE A 2 1.94 -15.23 0.75
N ALA A 3 1.21 -14.20 1.16
CA ALA A 3 1.64 -12.81 1.02
C ALA A 3 2.10 -12.29 2.39
N VAL A 4 3.20 -11.56 2.42
CA VAL A 4 3.72 -10.93 3.63
C VAL A 4 3.02 -9.58 3.80
N GLY A 5 2.00 -9.53 4.65
CA GLY A 5 1.24 -8.31 4.94
C GLY A 5 2.02 -7.33 5.81
N ASP A 6 2.56 -7.81 6.92
CA ASP A 6 3.43 -7.05 7.83
C ASP A 6 4.75 -7.80 8.09
N GLY A 7 5.81 -7.07 8.45
CA GLY A 7 7.13 -7.64 8.72
C GLY A 7 8.02 -7.84 7.49
N ASN A 8 7.71 -7.21 6.35
CA ASN A 8 8.52 -7.28 5.12
C ASN A 8 10.01 -6.98 5.36
N HIS A 9 10.32 -5.93 6.14
CA HIS A 9 11.69 -5.58 6.50
C HIS A 9 12.35 -6.62 7.42
N SER A 10 11.62 -7.12 8.42
CA SER A 10 12.10 -8.14 9.36
C SER A 10 12.40 -9.46 8.65
N LEU A 11 11.52 -9.89 7.74
CA LEU A 11 11.70 -11.11 6.95
C LEU A 11 12.86 -10.97 5.95
N ALA A 12 13.03 -9.80 5.33
CA ALA A 12 14.18 -9.51 4.49
C ALA A 12 15.50 -9.57 5.28
N ALA A 13 15.53 -9.00 6.49
CA ALA A 13 16.69 -9.08 7.37
C ALA A 13 17.01 -10.53 7.80
N ALA A 14 16.00 -11.31 8.20
CA ALA A 14 16.15 -12.72 8.54
C ALA A 14 16.73 -13.53 7.35
N LYS A 15 16.22 -13.28 6.13
CA LYS A 15 16.76 -13.86 4.91
C LYS A 15 18.23 -13.49 4.70
N SER A 16 18.62 -12.23 4.86
CA SER A 16 20.03 -11.80 4.75
C SER A 16 20.94 -12.48 5.77
N VAL A 17 20.46 -12.69 7.00
CA VAL A 17 21.20 -13.43 8.04
C VAL A 17 21.40 -14.89 7.60
N TRP A 18 20.35 -15.54 7.09
CA TRP A 18 20.43 -16.92 6.59
C TRP A 18 21.38 -17.05 5.40
N GLU A 19 21.33 -16.15 4.42
CA GLU A 19 22.28 -16.15 3.28
C GLU A 19 23.73 -16.02 3.75
N ARG A 20 24.01 -15.11 4.68
CA ARG A 20 25.36 -14.94 5.26
C ARG A 20 25.81 -16.18 6.03
N TYR A 21 24.88 -16.86 6.72
CA TYR A 21 25.19 -18.09 7.46
C TYR A 21 25.51 -19.25 6.51
N LYS A 22 24.77 -19.39 5.41
CA LYS A 22 25.08 -20.36 4.34
C LYS A 22 26.47 -20.13 3.78
N GLN A 23 26.81 -18.89 3.43
CA GLN A 23 28.14 -18.51 2.95
C GLN A 23 29.24 -18.90 3.94
N LYS A 24 29.11 -18.53 5.22
CA LYS A 24 30.08 -18.86 6.27
C LYS A 24 30.23 -20.36 6.51
N SER A 25 29.21 -21.14 6.20
CA SER A 25 29.18 -22.60 6.37
C SER A 25 29.67 -23.36 5.14
N GLY A 26 30.22 -22.68 4.13
CA GLY A 26 30.75 -23.28 2.90
C GLY A 26 29.73 -23.37 1.76
N GLY A 27 28.62 -22.63 1.82
CA GLY A 27 27.67 -22.52 0.72
C GLY A 27 28.30 -21.82 -0.49
N MET A 28 28.06 -22.35 -1.68
CA MET A 28 28.55 -21.81 -2.95
C MET A 28 27.53 -20.86 -3.55
N LEU A 29 27.97 -19.74 -4.14
CA LEU A 29 27.08 -18.84 -4.87
C LEU A 29 26.57 -19.53 -6.13
N LEU A 30 25.25 -19.61 -6.28
CA LEU A 30 24.57 -20.18 -7.44
C LEU A 30 24.27 -19.10 -8.48
N GLU A 31 24.00 -19.49 -9.72
CA GLU A 31 23.67 -18.58 -10.83
C GLU A 31 22.42 -17.72 -10.55
N ASN A 32 21.53 -18.19 -9.69
CA ASN A 32 20.33 -17.45 -9.27
C ASN A 32 20.59 -16.41 -8.17
N GLY A 33 21.86 -16.18 -7.79
CA GLY A 33 22.27 -15.20 -6.79
C GLY A 33 22.11 -15.64 -5.33
N PHE A 34 21.74 -16.90 -5.07
CA PHE A 34 21.61 -17.45 -3.71
C PHE A 34 22.77 -18.37 -3.36
N PHE A 35 23.09 -18.51 -2.08
CA PHE A 35 24.05 -19.51 -1.62
C PHE A 35 23.40 -20.90 -1.55
N SER A 36 24.12 -21.94 -1.98
CA SER A 36 23.73 -23.34 -1.76
C SER A 36 23.66 -23.65 -0.26
N ILE A 37 22.95 -24.72 0.10
CA ILE A 37 22.80 -25.15 1.50
C ILE A 37 23.78 -26.30 1.76
N PRO A 38 24.85 -26.09 2.55
CA PRO A 38 25.72 -27.16 3.00
C PRO A 38 24.96 -28.20 3.81
N LYS A 39 25.34 -29.47 3.66
CA LYS A 39 24.72 -30.59 4.38
C LYS A 39 24.83 -30.47 5.90
N SER A 40 25.88 -29.81 6.40
CA SER A 40 26.08 -29.53 7.83
C SER A 40 25.01 -28.63 8.46
N ILE A 41 24.28 -27.86 7.65
CA ILE A 41 23.29 -26.88 8.13
C ILE A 41 21.90 -27.09 7.52
N GLU A 42 21.65 -28.26 6.92
CA GLU A 42 20.39 -28.55 6.20
C GLU A 42 19.15 -28.42 7.09
N ASN A 43 19.31 -28.75 8.38
CA ASN A 43 18.28 -28.72 9.42
C ASN A 43 18.48 -27.56 10.43
N HIS A 44 19.28 -26.56 10.07
CA HIS A 44 19.56 -25.45 10.97
C HIS A 44 18.32 -24.56 11.18
N PRO A 45 17.97 -24.17 12.42
CA PRO A 45 16.74 -23.43 12.70
C PRO A 45 16.67 -22.05 12.03
N LEU A 46 17.81 -21.43 11.71
CA LEU A 46 17.88 -20.15 10.97
C LEU A 46 17.24 -20.20 9.56
N ARG A 47 16.94 -21.38 9.03
CA ARG A 47 16.23 -21.53 7.76
C ARG A 47 14.75 -21.12 7.86
N TYR A 48 14.21 -21.12 9.07
CA TYR A 48 12.80 -20.81 9.34
C TYR A 48 12.65 -19.38 9.84
N ALA A 49 11.53 -18.76 9.50
CA ALA A 49 11.05 -17.53 10.11
C ALA A 49 9.77 -17.84 10.87
N LEU A 50 9.64 -17.31 12.09
CA LEU A 50 8.39 -17.34 12.82
C LEU A 50 7.39 -16.43 12.10
N VAL A 51 6.20 -16.95 11.85
CA VAL A 51 5.12 -16.22 11.16
C VAL A 51 3.81 -16.42 11.89
N GLU A 52 2.94 -15.41 11.79
CA GLU A 52 1.53 -15.53 12.09
C GLU A 52 0.77 -15.72 10.78
N ILE A 53 -0.02 -16.80 10.67
CA ILE A 53 -0.83 -17.04 9.49
C ILE A 53 -2.21 -16.43 9.73
N VAL A 54 -2.52 -15.39 8.94
CA VAL A 54 -3.79 -14.66 9.04
C VAL A 54 -4.69 -15.02 7.85
N ASN A 55 -5.95 -15.32 8.13
CA ASN A 55 -6.98 -15.45 7.10
C ASN A 55 -7.43 -14.06 6.63
N LEU A 56 -7.00 -13.63 5.45
CA LEU A 56 -7.38 -12.31 4.92
C LEU A 56 -8.89 -12.16 4.68
N TYR A 57 -9.61 -13.28 4.49
CA TYR A 57 -11.06 -13.28 4.28
C TYR A 57 -11.85 -13.23 5.57
N ASP A 58 -11.19 -13.22 6.73
CA ASP A 58 -11.85 -13.02 8.01
C ASP A 58 -12.55 -11.65 8.06
N SER A 59 -13.78 -11.61 8.58
CA SER A 59 -14.57 -10.38 8.67
C SER A 59 -14.03 -9.42 9.73
N GLY A 60 -13.27 -9.90 10.71
CA GLY A 60 -12.58 -9.08 11.70
C GLY A 60 -11.34 -8.37 11.18
N LEU A 61 -10.92 -8.64 9.94
CA LEU A 61 -9.77 -7.98 9.32
C LEU A 61 -10.24 -6.98 8.25
N THR A 62 -10.36 -5.71 8.60
CA THR A 62 -10.71 -4.65 7.65
C THR A 62 -9.48 -4.13 6.90
N PHE A 63 -9.65 -3.89 5.60
CA PHE A 63 -8.63 -3.27 4.75
C PHE A 63 -9.07 -1.86 4.42
N GLU A 64 -8.44 -0.91 5.08
CA GLU A 64 -8.69 0.50 4.84
C GLU A 64 -7.74 1.02 3.75
N PRO A 65 -8.25 1.68 2.70
CA PRO A 65 -7.39 2.33 1.73
C PRO A 65 -6.56 3.42 2.41
N ILE A 66 -5.34 3.61 1.93
CA ILE A 66 -4.53 4.77 2.32
C ILE A 66 -4.70 5.79 1.20
N HIS A 67 -5.16 6.99 1.54
CA HIS A 67 -5.40 8.08 0.60
C HIS A 67 -4.09 8.80 0.22
N ARG A 68 -4.12 9.63 -0.81
CA ARG A 68 -2.95 10.43 -1.24
C ARG A 68 -3.25 11.90 -1.07
N VAL A 69 -2.32 12.66 -0.53
CA VAL A 69 -2.42 14.11 -0.46
C VAL A 69 -1.21 14.69 -1.19
N LEU A 70 -1.45 15.39 -2.27
CA LEU A 70 -0.44 16.06 -3.08
C LEU A 70 -0.37 17.53 -2.69
N PHE A 71 0.83 18.01 -2.38
CA PHE A 71 1.10 19.42 -2.10
C PHE A 71 1.70 20.13 -3.31
N ASN A 72 1.59 21.46 -3.35
CA ASN A 72 2.04 22.31 -4.46
C ASN A 72 1.52 21.85 -5.82
N THR A 73 0.27 21.37 -5.86
CA THR A 73 -0.29 20.69 -7.03
C THR A 73 -1.54 21.42 -7.55
N ASP A 74 -1.58 21.58 -8.87
CA ASP A 74 -2.76 22.06 -9.60
C ASP A 74 -3.74 20.89 -9.79
N ALA A 75 -4.92 21.01 -9.18
CA ALA A 75 -5.94 19.95 -9.20
C ALA A 75 -6.43 19.62 -10.61
N LYS A 76 -6.61 20.64 -11.46
CA LYS A 76 -7.10 20.44 -12.82
C LYS A 76 -6.09 19.66 -13.66
N LYS A 77 -4.80 19.99 -13.53
CA LYS A 77 -3.71 19.25 -14.20
C LYS A 77 -3.62 17.81 -13.71
N LEU A 78 -3.71 17.59 -12.40
CA LEU A 78 -3.66 16.23 -11.84
C LEU A 78 -4.84 15.38 -12.31
N ILE A 79 -6.06 15.89 -12.21
CA ILE A 79 -7.28 15.17 -12.63
C ILE A 79 -7.17 14.81 -14.13
N HIS A 80 -6.77 15.77 -14.96
CA HIS A 80 -6.62 15.54 -16.39
C HIS A 80 -5.54 14.49 -16.68
N PHE A 81 -4.39 14.56 -16.01
CA PHE A 81 -3.30 13.59 -16.19
C PHE A 81 -3.71 12.17 -15.81
N VAL A 82 -4.42 12.01 -14.68
CA VAL A 82 -4.94 10.70 -14.26
C VAL A 82 -5.97 10.18 -15.26
N GLN A 83 -6.87 11.04 -15.74
CA GLN A 83 -7.86 10.67 -16.75
C GLN A 83 -7.21 10.27 -18.08
N GLU A 84 -6.14 10.93 -18.51
CA GLU A 84 -5.41 10.58 -19.73
C GLU A 84 -4.74 9.20 -19.61
N LYS A 85 -4.11 8.92 -18.47
CA LYS A 85 -3.34 7.69 -18.23
C LYS A 85 -4.22 6.47 -17.94
N LEU A 86 -5.30 6.65 -17.17
CA LEU A 86 -6.17 5.55 -16.71
C LEU A 86 -7.50 5.49 -17.45
N GLY A 87 -7.80 6.48 -18.30
CA GLY A 87 -9.11 6.64 -18.92
C GLY A 87 -10.18 7.05 -17.91
N GLY A 88 -11.43 7.06 -18.37
CA GLY A 88 -12.61 7.28 -17.53
C GLY A 88 -13.29 8.63 -17.71
N SER A 89 -14.37 8.80 -16.96
CA SER A 89 -15.25 9.98 -17.01
C SER A 89 -15.20 10.73 -15.69
N THR A 90 -15.30 12.05 -15.75
CA THR A 90 -15.31 12.90 -14.55
C THR A 90 -16.72 13.35 -14.20
N PHE A 91 -17.03 13.34 -12.91
CA PHE A 91 -18.32 13.75 -12.37
C PHE A 91 -18.10 14.69 -11.19
N LYS A 92 -18.77 15.84 -11.19
CA LYS A 92 -18.72 16.76 -10.06
C LYS A 92 -19.72 16.33 -8.99
N CYS A 93 -19.24 16.12 -7.78
CA CYS A 93 -20.07 15.75 -6.64
C CYS A 93 -20.58 17.01 -5.92
N LYS A 94 -21.78 16.92 -5.34
CA LYS A 94 -22.45 18.01 -4.64
C LYS A 94 -21.85 18.26 -3.25
N ASP A 95 -21.47 17.20 -2.56
CA ASP A 95 -20.98 17.21 -1.17
C ASP A 95 -19.97 16.07 -0.92
N LYS A 96 -19.32 16.13 0.25
CA LYS A 96 -18.25 15.19 0.65
C LYS A 96 -18.81 13.76 0.73
N GLU A 97 -20.04 13.63 1.21
CA GLU A 97 -20.77 12.37 1.38
C GLU A 97 -21.01 11.67 0.03
N GLU A 98 -21.47 12.39 -1.00
CA GLU A 98 -21.68 11.81 -2.33
C GLU A 98 -20.37 11.33 -2.96
N LEU A 99 -19.28 12.09 -2.78
CA LEU A 99 -17.97 11.69 -3.30
C LEU A 99 -17.51 10.38 -2.65
N ILE A 100 -17.57 10.30 -1.31
CA ILE A 100 -17.18 9.12 -0.55
C ILE A 100 -18.04 7.92 -0.98
N GLN A 101 -19.37 8.07 -1.00
CA GLN A 101 -20.28 6.99 -1.40
C GLN A 101 -19.99 6.46 -2.81
N LYS A 102 -19.73 7.35 -3.78
CA LYS A 102 -19.38 6.94 -5.14
C LYS A 102 -18.06 6.16 -5.20
N VAL A 103 -17.05 6.62 -4.46
CA VAL A 103 -15.73 5.97 -4.42
C VAL A 103 -15.83 4.63 -3.69
N GLU A 104 -16.56 4.55 -2.58
CA GLU A 104 -16.78 3.33 -1.80
C GLU A 104 -17.61 2.27 -2.53
N ALA A 105 -18.58 2.69 -3.34
CA ALA A 105 -19.39 1.80 -4.16
C ALA A 105 -18.63 1.26 -5.40
N SER A 106 -17.41 1.72 -5.63
CA SER A 106 -16.58 1.33 -6.77
C SER A 106 -15.31 0.60 -6.32
N THR A 107 -14.71 -0.17 -7.24
CA THR A 107 -13.38 -0.77 -7.05
C THR A 107 -12.27 -0.03 -7.80
N SER A 108 -12.64 0.97 -8.60
CA SER A 108 -11.73 1.64 -9.54
C SER A 108 -12.01 3.13 -9.76
N SER A 109 -12.93 3.73 -8.99
CA SER A 109 -13.17 5.17 -9.04
C SER A 109 -12.33 5.91 -8.01
N PHE A 110 -11.87 7.11 -8.36
CA PHE A 110 -11.03 7.94 -7.50
C PHE A 110 -11.75 9.25 -7.19
N GLY A 111 -11.71 9.69 -5.93
CA GLY A 111 -12.25 10.98 -5.54
C GLY A 111 -11.16 12.03 -5.44
N PHE A 112 -11.25 13.11 -6.19
CA PHE A 112 -10.34 14.25 -6.11
C PHE A 112 -11.00 15.39 -5.36
N VAL A 113 -10.28 15.91 -4.37
CA VAL A 113 -10.72 17.03 -3.54
C VAL A 113 -9.68 18.13 -3.59
N SER A 114 -10.12 19.35 -3.87
CA SER A 114 -9.29 20.55 -3.83
C SER A 114 -10.16 21.79 -3.65
N ARG A 115 -9.57 22.88 -3.16
CA ARG A 115 -10.27 24.17 -3.08
C ARG A 115 -10.68 24.72 -4.46
N THR A 116 -9.86 24.49 -5.50
CA THR A 116 -10.06 25.10 -6.82
C THR A 116 -11.10 24.37 -7.67
N GLU A 117 -11.07 23.03 -7.70
CA GLU A 117 -11.99 22.22 -8.51
C GLU A 117 -13.20 21.70 -7.70
N GLY A 118 -13.10 21.74 -6.37
CA GLY A 118 -14.10 21.18 -5.46
C GLY A 118 -13.97 19.66 -5.36
N LEU A 119 -15.09 18.97 -5.51
CA LEU A 119 -15.22 17.53 -5.35
C LEU A 119 -15.47 16.87 -6.72
N ILE A 120 -14.51 16.14 -7.24
CA ILE A 120 -14.56 15.49 -8.56
C ILE A 120 -14.34 13.99 -8.40
N CYS A 121 -15.27 13.17 -8.85
CA CYS A 121 -15.08 11.75 -9.00
C CYS A 121 -14.56 11.43 -10.41
N VAL A 122 -13.51 10.63 -10.52
CA VAL A 122 -13.03 10.04 -11.78
C VAL A 122 -13.41 8.57 -11.78
N GLU A 123 -14.40 8.22 -12.59
CA GLU A 123 -14.90 6.85 -12.73
C GLU A 123 -14.13 6.14 -13.86
N THR A 124 -13.35 5.12 -13.49
CA THR A 124 -12.55 4.32 -14.42
C THR A 124 -13.04 2.87 -14.48
N LYS A 125 -12.47 2.07 -15.38
CA LYS A 125 -12.76 0.63 -15.51
C LYS A 125 -11.46 -0.16 -15.43
N LEU A 126 -10.95 -0.32 -14.21
CA LEU A 126 -9.72 -1.08 -13.96
C LEU A 126 -10.05 -2.53 -13.60
N THR A 127 -9.21 -3.45 -14.07
CA THR A 127 -9.27 -4.88 -13.73
C THR A 127 -8.38 -5.24 -12.54
N CYS A 128 -7.41 -4.38 -12.20
CA CYS A 128 -6.52 -4.52 -11.05
C CYS A 128 -6.97 -3.62 -9.88
N LEU A 129 -6.30 -3.75 -8.73
CA LEU A 129 -6.52 -2.82 -7.60
C LEU A 129 -6.21 -1.38 -8.01
N ALA A 130 -7.13 -0.46 -7.70
CA ALA A 130 -7.05 0.95 -8.07
C ALA A 130 -5.71 1.61 -7.66
N VAL A 131 -5.18 1.25 -6.48
CA VAL A 131 -3.90 1.76 -5.98
C VAL A 131 -2.70 1.32 -6.83
N SER A 132 -2.74 0.11 -7.39
CA SER A 132 -1.67 -0.41 -8.26
C SER A 132 -1.63 0.32 -9.59
N ALA A 133 -2.77 0.80 -10.09
CA ALA A 133 -2.84 1.63 -11.30
C ALA A 133 -2.51 3.10 -11.01
N LEU A 134 -3.00 3.64 -9.88
CA LEU A 134 -2.85 5.05 -9.54
C LEU A 134 -1.42 5.42 -9.13
N GLN A 135 -0.75 4.60 -8.31
CA GLN A 135 0.56 4.99 -7.76
C GLN A 135 1.60 5.29 -8.85
N PRO A 136 1.80 4.45 -9.89
CA PRO A 136 2.74 4.77 -10.96
C PRO A 136 2.42 6.06 -11.69
N VAL A 137 1.14 6.37 -11.89
CA VAL A 137 0.68 7.61 -12.51
C VAL A 137 1.02 8.82 -11.64
N LEU A 138 0.82 8.71 -10.33
CA LEU A 138 1.21 9.77 -9.41
C LEU A 138 2.74 9.95 -9.36
N ASP A 139 3.49 8.86 -9.35
CA ASP A 139 4.96 8.90 -9.36
C ASP A 139 5.50 9.54 -10.65
N GLU A 140 4.83 9.34 -11.79
CA GLU A 140 5.16 10.01 -13.06
C GLU A 140 4.80 11.52 -13.04
N PHE A 141 3.76 11.90 -12.31
CA PHE A 141 3.29 13.28 -12.23
C PHE A 141 4.12 14.16 -11.27
N ILE A 142 4.72 13.55 -10.23
CA ILE A 142 5.52 14.26 -9.23
C ILE A 142 6.88 14.66 -9.81
N ASP A 143 7.30 15.87 -9.46
CA ASP A 143 8.68 16.36 -9.63
C ASP A 143 9.26 16.77 -8.27
N SER A 144 10.45 17.35 -8.25
CA SER A 144 11.14 17.75 -7.01
C SER A 144 10.40 18.81 -6.19
N GLU A 145 9.41 19.50 -6.75
CA GLU A 145 8.65 20.56 -6.06
C GLU A 145 7.34 20.06 -5.44
N LYS A 146 6.91 18.86 -5.84
CA LYS A 146 5.67 18.22 -5.37
C LYS A 146 5.99 17.16 -4.34
N GLN A 147 5.14 17.06 -3.33
CA GLN A 147 5.23 16.05 -2.28
C GLN A 147 3.93 15.27 -2.20
N ILE A 148 4.04 13.95 -2.02
CA ILE A 148 2.93 13.08 -1.63
C ILE A 148 3.04 12.73 -0.16
N ASP A 149 1.92 12.87 0.54
CA ASP A 149 1.68 12.28 1.84
C ASP A 149 0.60 11.19 1.78
N TYR A 150 0.66 10.29 2.76
CA TYR A 150 -0.12 9.06 2.83
C TYR A 150 -1.02 9.12 4.06
N VAL A 151 -2.31 9.37 3.84
CA VAL A 151 -3.25 9.68 4.92
C VAL A 151 -4.23 8.53 5.13
N HIS A 152 -4.47 8.20 6.38
CA HIS A 152 -5.50 7.24 6.80
C HIS A 152 -6.82 7.98 6.99
N GLY A 153 -7.94 7.40 6.53
CA GLY A 153 -9.26 7.97 6.70
C GLY A 153 -9.60 9.07 5.68
N ALA A 154 -10.76 8.93 5.02
CA ALA A 154 -11.17 9.86 3.97
C ALA A 154 -11.41 11.28 4.52
N ALA A 155 -11.97 11.40 5.72
CA ALA A 155 -12.27 12.69 6.35
C ALA A 155 -11.02 13.56 6.54
N ASP A 156 -9.94 12.98 7.08
CA ASP A 156 -8.68 13.71 7.30
C ASP A 156 -8.04 14.13 5.97
N ALA A 157 -8.03 13.24 4.98
CA ALA A 157 -7.55 13.57 3.65
C ALA A 157 -8.37 14.71 3.01
N ILE A 158 -9.69 14.67 3.10
CA ILE A 158 -10.58 15.71 2.57
C ILE A 158 -10.33 17.06 3.26
N ASN A 159 -10.17 17.07 4.58
CA ASN A 159 -9.93 18.29 5.35
C ASN A 159 -8.58 18.95 4.99
N LEU A 160 -7.55 18.16 4.65
CA LEU A 160 -6.26 18.70 4.21
C LEU A 160 -6.36 19.45 2.87
N ALA A 161 -7.26 19.04 1.98
CA ALA A 161 -7.47 19.65 0.67
C ALA A 161 -8.22 21.00 0.71
N GLU A 162 -8.61 21.48 1.89
CA GLU A 162 -9.16 22.83 2.06
C GLU A 162 -8.07 23.92 1.92
N ARG A 163 -6.79 23.53 1.95
CA ARG A 163 -5.63 24.41 1.77
C ARG A 163 -5.35 24.66 0.29
N ASP A 164 -4.83 25.84 -0.01
CA ASP A 164 -4.40 26.19 -1.37
C ASP A 164 -3.21 25.33 -1.81
N GLY A 165 -3.22 24.90 -3.08
CA GLY A 165 -2.18 24.05 -3.67
C GLY A 165 -2.17 22.61 -3.14
N VAL A 166 -3.21 22.17 -2.42
CA VAL A 166 -3.34 20.80 -1.91
C VAL A 166 -4.45 20.07 -2.67
N VAL A 167 -4.16 18.84 -3.09
CA VAL A 167 -5.11 17.96 -3.76
C VAL A 167 -5.12 16.60 -3.09
N SER A 168 -6.27 16.21 -2.56
CA SER A 168 -6.46 14.90 -1.94
C SER A 168 -7.10 13.93 -2.93
N VAL A 169 -6.53 12.75 -3.05
CA VAL A 169 -7.05 11.63 -3.84
C VAL A 169 -7.54 10.55 -2.88
N ILE A 170 -8.86 10.37 -2.86
CA ILE A 170 -9.59 9.35 -2.14
C ILE A 170 -9.63 8.10 -3.00
N LEU A 171 -9.23 6.98 -2.40
CA LEU A 171 -9.10 5.70 -3.08
C LEU A 171 -10.29 4.81 -2.69
N PRO A 172 -10.74 3.93 -3.60
CA PRO A 172 -11.80 2.99 -3.32
C PRO A 172 -11.33 1.93 -2.31
N PRO A 173 -12.26 1.23 -1.63
CA PRO A 173 -11.96 0.10 -0.77
C PRO A 173 -11.15 -0.98 -1.49
N ILE A 174 -10.28 -1.65 -0.74
CA ILE A 174 -9.46 -2.72 -1.30
C ILE A 174 -10.29 -3.99 -1.39
N SER A 175 -10.55 -4.44 -2.62
CA SER A 175 -11.22 -5.72 -2.85
C SER A 175 -10.34 -6.89 -2.43
N LYS A 176 -10.72 -7.58 -1.34
CA LYS A 176 -10.09 -8.83 -0.90
C LYS A 176 -10.13 -9.93 -1.97
N ILE A 177 -11.14 -9.89 -2.85
CA ILE A 177 -11.32 -10.88 -3.92
C ILE A 177 -10.22 -10.71 -4.99
N SER A 178 -9.95 -9.49 -5.43
CA SER A 178 -8.94 -9.21 -6.46
C SER A 178 -7.52 -9.01 -5.91
N PHE A 179 -7.34 -9.09 -4.59
CA PHE A 179 -6.05 -8.87 -3.93
C PHE A 179 -4.97 -9.84 -4.42
N PHE A 180 -5.20 -11.15 -4.29
CA PHE A 180 -4.22 -12.16 -4.68
C PHE A 180 -4.06 -12.26 -6.20
N SER A 181 -5.13 -12.08 -6.98
CA SER A 181 -5.02 -12.07 -8.44
C SER A 181 -4.17 -10.89 -8.92
N THR A 182 -4.34 -9.71 -8.31
CA THR A 182 -3.50 -8.54 -8.60
C THR A 182 -2.03 -8.83 -8.26
N ILE A 183 -1.74 -9.45 -7.12
CA ILE A 183 -0.36 -9.78 -6.75
C ILE A 183 0.25 -10.83 -7.70
N ALA A 184 -0.53 -11.82 -8.10
CA ALA A 184 -0.07 -12.87 -9.01
C ALA A 184 0.26 -12.33 -10.41
N GLU A 185 -0.50 -11.35 -10.89
CA GLU A 185 -0.37 -10.80 -12.23
C GLU A 185 0.61 -9.60 -12.30
N TYR A 186 0.55 -8.70 -11.31
CA TYR A 186 1.28 -7.43 -11.31
C TYR A 186 2.43 -7.36 -10.29
N GLY A 187 2.62 -8.41 -9.47
CA GLY A 187 3.67 -8.48 -8.47
C GLY A 187 3.35 -7.76 -7.16
N SER A 188 4.37 -7.24 -6.49
CA SER A 188 4.20 -6.59 -5.18
C SER A 188 3.36 -5.32 -5.28
N LEU A 189 2.43 -5.13 -4.35
CA LEU A 189 1.65 -3.90 -4.27
C LEU A 189 2.54 -2.69 -3.93
N PRO A 190 2.16 -1.48 -4.37
CA PRO A 190 2.87 -0.28 -3.98
C PRO A 190 2.94 -0.11 -2.46
N ARG A 191 3.97 0.61 -1.99
CA ARG A 191 4.09 0.95 -0.56
C ARG A 191 2.85 1.74 -0.12
N LYS A 192 2.43 1.54 1.13
CA LYS A 192 1.27 2.23 1.71
C LYS A 192 0.01 2.09 0.83
N SER A 193 -0.25 0.87 0.36
CA SER A 193 -1.47 0.56 -0.41
C SER A 193 -2.71 0.50 0.47
N PHE A 194 -2.59 -0.09 1.65
CA PHE A 194 -3.69 -0.29 2.60
C PHE A 194 -3.18 -0.35 4.05
N SER A 195 -4.08 -0.14 5.00
CA SER A 195 -3.89 -0.44 6.42
C SER A 195 -4.73 -1.66 6.79
N MET A 196 -4.20 -2.50 7.67
CA MET A 196 -4.95 -3.54 8.35
C MET A 196 -5.49 -2.94 9.65
N GLY A 197 -6.82 -2.82 9.75
CA GLY A 197 -7.50 -2.14 10.87
C GLY A 197 -7.36 -0.62 10.86
N GLU A 198 -8.19 0.04 11.69
CA GLU A 198 -8.11 1.48 11.89
C GLU A 198 -6.86 1.87 12.68
N ALA A 199 -6.38 3.11 12.52
CA ALA A 199 -5.29 3.64 13.33
C ALA A 199 -5.60 3.59 14.84
N SER A 200 -6.87 3.73 15.20
CA SER A 200 -7.41 3.64 16.56
C SER A 200 -7.30 2.24 17.18
N GLU A 201 -7.24 1.18 16.35
CA GLU A 201 -7.21 -0.22 16.78
C GLU A 201 -5.79 -0.77 16.96
N LYS A 202 -4.76 0.00 16.55
CA LYS A 202 -3.35 -0.40 16.69
C LYS A 202 -2.92 -0.32 18.14
N ARG A 203 -3.00 -1.45 18.85
CA ARG A 203 -2.51 -1.61 20.22
C ARG A 203 -1.03 -1.97 20.21
N PHE A 204 -0.20 -1.15 20.86
CA PHE A 204 1.20 -1.48 21.10
C PHE A 204 1.29 -2.40 22.32
N TYR A 205 1.59 -3.68 22.10
CA TYR A 205 1.98 -4.59 23.17
C TYR A 205 3.49 -4.58 23.30
N LEU A 206 3.99 -4.16 24.46
CA LEU A 206 5.39 -4.26 24.84
C LEU A 206 5.55 -5.53 25.70
N GLU A 207 5.96 -6.62 25.09
CA GLU A 207 6.42 -7.80 25.82
C GLU A 207 7.95 -7.79 25.91
N CYS A 208 8.47 -7.43 27.08
CA CYS A 208 9.90 -7.35 27.34
C CYS A 208 10.31 -8.43 28.35
N ARG A 209 11.35 -9.21 28.01
CA ARG A 209 12.04 -10.08 28.98
C ARG A 209 13.26 -9.34 29.52
N LYS A 210 13.31 -9.14 30.85
CA LYS A 210 14.51 -8.61 31.52
C LYS A 210 15.66 -9.59 31.32
N LEU A 211 16.73 -9.16 30.64
CA LEU A 211 18.01 -9.86 30.65
C LEU A 211 18.74 -9.44 31.93
N ALA A 212 18.79 -10.33 32.92
CA ALA A 212 19.67 -10.17 34.07
C ALA A 212 21.01 -10.85 33.74
N ILE A 213 22.10 -10.15 34.03
CA ILE A 213 23.44 -10.75 34.11
C ILE A 213 23.61 -11.06 35.60
N ASP A 214 23.79 -12.34 35.93
CA ASP A 214 24.17 -12.77 37.28
C ASP A 214 25.57 -12.25 37.64
#